data_AF-A0A5C7AYK8-F1
#
_entry.id   AF-A0A5C7AYK8-F1
#
_cell.length_a   1.000
_cell.length_b   1.000
_cell.length_c   1.000
_cell.angle_alpha   90.00
_cell.angle_beta   90.00
_cell.angle_gamma   90.00
#
_symmetry.space_group_name_H-M   'P 1'
#
loop_
_entity.id
_entity.type
_entity.pdbx_description
1 polymer ?
#
loop_
_entity_poly.entity_id
_entity_poly.type
_entity_poly.pdbx_seq_one_letter_code
_entity_poly.pdbx_strand_id
1 'polypeptide(L)'
;MAKNRLLLLSNLVLVGLLIFSGYSFKNRLNTTSTELKAEEVKSLEAFVDVYKVLMSPRCMNCHPAGDIPLQGDEQKLHAMSPMRGVDGKGILTLKCSNCHAPEGVPGEHTPPGNPEWHLPPADMKMVFEGKSPRELALQLVDPERNGHKDMEALKAHADDGLVKEGWTMGGDRALPPLSYEEFKEAWLTWIENGAVATAE
;
A
#
# COMPACT_ATOMS: atom_id res chain seq x y z
N MET A 1 -1.87 -69.18 31.93
CA MET A 1 -2.84 -68.06 31.83
C MET A 1 -2.26 -66.66 32.04
N ALA A 2 -1.05 -66.48 32.59
CA ALA A 2 -0.50 -65.14 32.89
C ALA A 2 0.05 -64.35 31.67
N LYS A 3 0.61 -65.03 30.66
CA LYS A 3 1.23 -64.35 29.49
C LYS A 3 0.24 -63.57 28.61
N ASN A 4 -1.00 -64.04 28.46
CA ASN A 4 -2.01 -63.36 27.63
C ASN A 4 -2.55 -62.07 28.29
N ARG A 5 -2.55 -61.97 29.62
CA ARG A 5 -2.99 -60.77 30.34
C ARG A 5 -1.99 -59.61 30.20
N LEU A 6 -0.70 -59.90 30.10
CA LEU A 6 0.35 -58.88 29.94
C LEU A 6 0.37 -58.27 28.53
N LEU A 7 0.12 -59.08 27.49
CA LEU A 7 -0.01 -58.61 26.10
C LEU A 7 -1.23 -57.71 25.90
N LEU A 8 -2.38 -58.06 26.51
CA LEU A 8 -3.61 -57.26 26.48
C LEU A 8 -3.44 -55.89 27.15
N LEU A 9 -2.72 -55.82 28.28
CA LEU A 9 -2.44 -54.55 28.96
C LEU A 9 -1.49 -53.65 28.15
N SER A 10 -0.49 -54.23 27.48
CA SER A 10 0.44 -53.45 26.63
C SER A 10 -0.25 -52.82 25.41
N ASN A 11 -1.19 -53.54 24.79
CA ASN A 11 -1.97 -53.04 23.66
C ASN A 11 -2.95 -51.92 24.07
N LEU A 12 -3.54 -52.00 25.27
CA LEU A 12 -4.43 -50.95 25.78
C LEU A 12 -3.68 -49.64 26.07
N VAL A 13 -2.44 -49.72 26.57
CA VAL A 13 -1.60 -48.53 26.81
C VAL A 13 -1.15 -47.87 25.50
N LEU A 14 -0.78 -48.67 24.48
CA LEU A 14 -0.41 -48.14 23.17
C LEU A 14 -1.58 -47.46 22.47
N VAL A 15 -2.78 -48.05 22.52
CA VAL A 15 -4.00 -47.47 21.96
C VAL A 15 -4.38 -46.18 22.71
N GLY A 16 -4.25 -46.15 24.05
CA GLY A 16 -4.48 -44.95 24.85
C GLY A 16 -3.54 -43.78 24.50
N LEU A 17 -2.24 -44.07 24.29
CA LEU A 17 -1.24 -43.07 23.88
C LEU A 17 -1.49 -42.52 22.46
N LEU A 18 -1.92 -43.38 21.52
CA LEU A 18 -2.29 -42.95 20.17
C LEU A 18 -3.55 -42.07 20.16
N ILE A 19 -4.54 -42.40 20.98
CA ILE A 19 -5.77 -41.60 21.12
C ILE A 19 -5.47 -40.24 21.78
N PHE A 20 -4.63 -40.21 22.83
CA PHE A 20 -4.25 -38.97 23.51
C PHE A 20 -3.40 -38.05 22.62
N SER A 21 -2.46 -38.61 21.86
CA SER A 21 -1.66 -37.88 20.86
C SER A 21 -2.54 -37.32 19.73
N GLY A 22 -3.54 -38.09 19.26
CA GLY A 22 -4.50 -37.62 18.26
C GLY A 22 -5.41 -36.49 18.76
N TYR A 23 -5.79 -36.51 20.05
CA TYR A 23 -6.59 -35.46 20.67
C TYR A 23 -5.80 -34.15 20.82
N SER A 24 -4.53 -34.24 21.23
CA SER A 24 -3.65 -33.07 21.36
C SER A 24 -3.28 -32.46 20.00
N PHE A 25 -3.21 -33.26 18.93
CA PHE A 25 -2.98 -32.76 17.57
C PHE A 25 -4.19 -32.01 17.00
N LYS A 26 -5.42 -32.54 17.19
CA LYS A 26 -6.66 -31.85 16.79
C LYS A 26 -6.83 -30.49 17.49
N ASN A 27 -6.51 -30.40 18.79
CA ASN A 27 -6.60 -29.13 19.51
C ASN A 27 -5.53 -28.10 19.07
N ARG A 28 -4.36 -28.54 18.60
CA ARG A 28 -3.35 -27.62 18.04
C ARG A 28 -3.74 -27.09 16.65
N LEU A 29 -4.40 -27.91 15.82
CA LEU A 29 -4.87 -27.47 14.50
C LEU A 29 -5.99 -26.41 14.60
N ASN A 30 -6.81 -26.47 15.64
CA ASN A 30 -7.89 -25.51 15.86
C ASN A 30 -7.45 -24.13 16.38
N THR A 31 -6.16 -23.91 16.68
CA THR A 31 -5.64 -22.64 17.25
C THR A 31 -4.91 -21.76 16.24
N THR A 32 -4.78 -22.17 14.97
CA THR A 32 -3.97 -21.46 13.95
C THR A 32 -4.66 -21.25 12.62
N SER A 33 -5.98 -21.10 12.62
CA SER A 33 -6.70 -20.56 11.47
C SER A 33 -7.85 -19.70 11.96
N THR A 34 -7.57 -18.43 12.27
CA THR A 34 -8.61 -17.40 12.25
C THR A 34 -9.11 -17.33 10.81
N GLU A 35 -10.26 -17.94 10.56
CA GLU A 35 -10.98 -17.81 9.30
C GLU A 35 -11.30 -16.32 9.10
N LEU A 36 -10.74 -15.71 8.05
CA LEU A 36 -10.98 -14.31 7.72
C LEU A 36 -12.45 -14.11 7.38
N LYS A 37 -13.03 -13.01 7.85
CA LYS A 37 -14.40 -12.65 7.47
C LYS A 37 -14.47 -12.31 5.99
N ALA A 38 -15.65 -12.46 5.37
CA ALA A 38 -15.85 -12.18 3.96
C ALA A 38 -15.48 -10.73 3.57
N GLU A 39 -15.73 -9.78 4.47
CA GLU A 39 -15.35 -8.38 4.31
C GLU A 39 -13.83 -8.20 4.33
N GLU A 40 -13.13 -8.89 5.23
CA GLU A 40 -11.66 -8.82 5.32
C GLU A 40 -11.01 -9.37 4.05
N VAL A 41 -11.55 -10.44 3.47
CA VAL A 41 -11.10 -10.99 2.19
C VAL A 41 -11.26 -9.95 1.07
N LYS A 42 -12.44 -9.31 0.96
CA LYS A 42 -12.67 -8.24 -0.03
C LYS A 42 -11.72 -7.06 0.15
N SER A 43 -11.46 -6.66 1.40
CA SER A 43 -10.53 -5.57 1.71
C SER A 43 -9.11 -5.90 1.22
N LEU A 44 -8.63 -7.11 1.50
CA LEU A 44 -7.31 -7.57 1.09
C LEU A 44 -7.18 -7.64 -0.44
N GLU A 45 -8.18 -8.19 -1.12
CA GLU A 45 -8.20 -8.27 -2.59
C GLU A 45 -8.17 -6.87 -3.22
N ALA A 46 -9.00 -5.95 -2.74
CA ALA A 46 -9.03 -4.57 -3.23
C ALA A 46 -7.70 -3.83 -2.98
N PHE A 47 -7.04 -4.08 -1.84
CA PHE A 47 -5.76 -3.46 -1.56
C PHE A 47 -4.65 -3.90 -2.52
N VAL A 48 -4.70 -5.11 -3.07
CA VAL A 48 -3.72 -5.56 -4.09
C VAL A 48 -3.76 -4.64 -5.32
N ASP A 49 -4.95 -4.22 -5.72
CA ASP A 49 -5.13 -3.33 -6.87
C ASP A 49 -4.74 -1.88 -6.55
N VAL A 50 -5.12 -1.39 -5.36
CA VAL A 50 -4.63 -0.10 -4.83
C VAL A 50 -3.10 -0.07 -4.82
N TYR A 51 -2.46 -1.12 -4.29
CA TYR A 51 -1.01 -1.22 -4.19
C TYR A 51 -0.33 -1.14 -5.55
N LYS A 52 -0.86 -1.83 -6.58
CA LYS A 52 -0.31 -1.74 -7.94
C LYS A 52 -0.29 -0.30 -8.47
N VAL A 53 -1.33 0.48 -8.20
CA VAL A 53 -1.41 1.89 -8.61
C VAL A 53 -0.41 2.75 -7.83
N LEU A 54 -0.38 2.61 -6.51
CA LEU A 54 0.52 3.40 -5.65
C LEU A 54 2.01 3.11 -5.92
N MET A 55 2.32 1.90 -6.37
CA MET A 55 3.65 1.48 -6.81
C MET A 55 3.92 1.76 -8.30
N SER A 56 3.03 2.49 -8.99
CA SER A 56 3.33 2.96 -10.35
C SER A 56 4.25 4.19 -10.32
N PRO A 57 4.97 4.50 -11.42
CA PRO A 57 5.76 5.72 -11.52
C PRO A 57 4.96 7.00 -11.26
N ARG A 58 3.65 7.00 -11.56
CA ARG A 58 2.78 8.18 -11.39
C ARG A 58 2.66 8.60 -9.93
N CYS A 59 2.60 7.64 -9.02
CA CYS A 59 2.50 7.87 -7.58
C CYS A 59 3.88 7.92 -6.92
N MET A 60 4.74 6.94 -7.19
CA MET A 60 6.06 6.84 -6.56
C MET A 60 6.99 8.01 -6.90
N ASN A 61 6.85 8.66 -8.06
CA ASN A 61 7.64 9.84 -8.39
C ASN A 61 7.44 10.99 -7.39
N CYS A 62 6.24 11.09 -6.79
CA CYS A 62 5.90 12.08 -5.77
C CYS A 62 6.13 11.57 -4.34
N HIS A 63 6.21 10.25 -4.15
CA HIS A 63 6.34 9.58 -2.85
C HIS A 63 7.68 8.80 -2.69
N PRO A 64 8.85 9.41 -3.00
CA PRO A 64 10.14 8.74 -2.83
C PRO A 64 10.52 8.61 -1.36
N ALA A 65 11.46 7.71 -1.07
CA ALA A 65 12.09 7.59 0.24
C ALA A 65 12.99 8.79 0.58
N GLY A 66 13.56 9.42 -0.45
CA GLY A 66 14.39 10.61 -0.35
C GLY A 66 13.63 11.94 -0.40
N ASP A 67 14.40 13.02 -0.47
CA ASP A 67 13.87 14.38 -0.65
C ASP A 67 13.90 14.86 -2.10
N ILE A 68 14.60 14.16 -2.99
CA ILE A 68 14.56 14.45 -4.42
C ILE A 68 13.45 13.58 -5.03
N PRO A 69 12.48 14.15 -5.77
CA PRO A 69 11.45 13.37 -6.46
C PRO A 69 12.06 12.44 -7.50
N LEU A 70 11.34 11.38 -7.84
CA LEU A 70 11.71 10.55 -8.99
C LEU A 70 11.06 11.12 -10.26
N GLN A 71 11.56 10.71 -11.41
CA GLN A 71 11.21 11.24 -12.71
C GLN A 71 11.18 10.12 -13.75
N GLY A 72 10.17 10.20 -14.62
CA GLY A 72 10.00 9.27 -15.73
C GLY A 72 9.41 7.94 -15.29
N ASP A 73 9.32 7.01 -16.24
CA ASP A 73 8.80 5.66 -16.00
C ASP A 73 9.86 4.74 -15.41
N GLU A 74 11.14 5.07 -15.58
CA GLU A 74 12.26 4.39 -14.92
C GLU A 74 12.50 4.90 -13.49
N GLN A 75 11.73 5.89 -13.03
CA GLN A 75 11.74 6.40 -11.66
C GLN A 75 13.14 6.76 -11.16
N LYS A 76 13.91 7.45 -12.02
CA LYS A 76 15.23 7.95 -11.67
C LYS A 76 15.10 9.23 -10.86
N LEU A 77 16.09 9.58 -10.05
CA LEU A 77 16.13 10.90 -9.42
C LEU A 77 15.92 11.99 -10.46
N HIS A 78 15.04 12.95 -10.15
CA HIS A 78 14.73 14.06 -11.02
C HIS A 78 16.00 14.78 -11.45
N ALA A 79 16.23 14.94 -12.76
CA ALA A 79 17.55 15.30 -13.26
C ALA A 79 18.01 16.72 -12.86
N MET A 80 17.09 17.62 -12.52
CA MET A 80 17.40 18.94 -11.98
C MET A 80 17.67 18.94 -10.46
N SER A 81 17.51 17.79 -9.80
CA SER A 81 17.69 17.59 -8.35
C SER A 81 16.96 18.62 -7.45
N PRO A 82 15.67 18.95 -7.70
CA PRO A 82 14.91 19.73 -6.72
C PRO A 82 14.81 18.93 -5.42
N MET A 83 14.77 19.62 -4.28
CA MET A 83 14.65 18.96 -2.97
C MET A 83 13.35 19.36 -2.29
N ARG A 84 12.72 18.40 -1.60
CA ARG A 84 11.53 18.57 -0.79
C ARG A 84 11.72 19.73 0.19
N GLY A 85 10.91 20.77 0.02
CA GLY A 85 10.83 21.87 0.97
C GLY A 85 10.02 21.46 2.21
N VAL A 86 10.00 22.32 3.22
CA VAL A 86 9.15 22.14 4.42
C VAL A 86 7.69 21.88 4.02
N ASP A 87 7.21 22.64 3.04
CA ASP A 87 5.86 22.56 2.44
C ASP A 87 5.79 21.65 1.20
N GLY A 88 6.86 20.92 0.86
CA GLY A 88 6.94 20.11 -0.35
C GLY A 88 7.08 20.91 -1.66
N LYS A 89 7.25 22.23 -1.62
CA LYS A 89 7.27 23.12 -2.81
C LYS A 89 8.68 23.54 -3.25
N GLY A 90 9.71 22.80 -2.83
CA GLY A 90 11.10 23.10 -3.16
C GLY A 90 11.83 23.96 -2.12
N ILE A 91 13.16 24.04 -2.24
CA ILE A 91 14.03 24.82 -1.34
C ILE A 91 14.67 26.01 -2.07
N LEU A 92 14.91 27.11 -1.35
CA LEU A 92 15.63 28.29 -1.86
C LEU A 92 15.18 28.70 -3.28
N THR A 93 16.09 28.67 -4.26
CA THR A 93 15.83 29.00 -5.68
C THR A 93 15.35 27.80 -6.51
N LEU A 94 15.37 26.59 -5.96
CA LEU A 94 14.85 25.36 -6.59
C LEU A 94 13.37 25.16 -6.23
N LYS A 95 12.55 26.20 -6.42
CA LYS A 95 11.10 26.11 -6.25
C LYS A 95 10.46 25.39 -7.44
N CYS A 96 9.55 24.46 -7.16
CA CYS A 96 8.91 23.65 -8.19
C CYS A 96 8.18 24.53 -9.23
N SER A 97 7.56 25.62 -8.76
CA SER A 97 6.84 26.60 -9.58
C SER A 97 7.70 27.37 -10.60
N ASN A 98 9.04 27.31 -10.49
CA ASN A 98 9.92 27.92 -11.48
C ASN A 98 9.93 27.14 -12.81
N CYS A 99 9.50 25.88 -12.80
CA CYS A 99 9.44 25.02 -13.99
C CYS A 99 8.05 24.39 -14.22
N HIS A 100 7.36 24.00 -13.14
CA HIS A 100 6.02 23.43 -13.22
C HIS A 100 4.97 24.55 -13.13
N ALA A 101 4.20 24.72 -14.19
CA ALA A 101 3.11 25.69 -14.27
C ALA A 101 1.78 25.08 -13.82
N PRO A 102 0.73 25.88 -13.59
CA PRO A 102 -0.61 25.35 -13.29
C PRO A 102 -1.15 24.41 -14.37
N GLU A 103 -0.83 24.71 -15.64
CA GLU A 103 -1.09 23.85 -16.78
C GLU A 103 0.23 23.20 -17.23
N GLY A 104 0.20 21.90 -17.53
CA GLY A 104 1.36 21.20 -18.06
C GLY A 104 1.75 21.73 -19.44
N VAL A 105 3.04 21.72 -19.76
CA VAL A 105 3.50 22.10 -21.10
C VAL A 105 3.37 20.87 -22.02
N PRO A 106 2.66 20.93 -23.16
CA PRO A 106 2.56 19.80 -24.08
C PRO A 106 3.91 19.47 -24.73
N GLY A 107 4.23 18.19 -24.86
CA GLY A 107 5.42 17.71 -25.57
C GLY A 107 6.18 16.61 -24.84
N GLU A 108 7.16 16.02 -25.53
CA GLU A 108 8.11 15.11 -24.92
C GLU A 108 9.04 15.87 -23.95
N HIS A 109 9.38 15.24 -22.83
CA HIS A 109 10.32 15.77 -21.83
C HIS A 109 9.95 17.13 -21.22
N THR A 110 8.69 17.55 -21.34
CA THR A 110 8.18 18.77 -20.71
C THR A 110 7.82 18.54 -19.24
N PRO A 111 7.79 19.59 -18.41
CA PRO A 111 7.29 19.46 -17.04
C PRO A 111 5.76 19.27 -17.03
N PRO A 112 5.24 18.32 -16.24
CA PRO A 112 3.81 18.28 -15.93
C PRO A 112 3.40 19.53 -15.13
N GLY A 113 2.10 19.81 -15.06
CA GLY A 113 1.58 20.98 -14.36
C GLY A 113 0.37 20.66 -13.50
N ASN A 114 0.20 21.42 -12.44
CA ASN A 114 -0.98 21.46 -11.58
C ASN A 114 -0.92 22.76 -10.74
N PRO A 115 -2.04 23.45 -10.46
CA PRO A 115 -2.02 24.64 -9.60
C PRO A 115 -1.47 24.38 -8.20
N GLU A 116 -1.65 23.17 -7.67
CA GLU A 116 -1.15 22.73 -6.38
C GLU A 116 0.05 21.78 -6.53
N TRP A 117 0.94 22.02 -7.50
CA TRP A 117 2.10 21.15 -7.72
C TRP A 117 3.07 21.13 -6.52
N HIS A 118 3.07 20.03 -5.77
CA HIS A 118 3.95 19.83 -4.62
C HIS A 118 4.20 18.36 -4.33
N LEU A 119 5.28 18.08 -3.58
CA LEU A 119 5.46 16.80 -2.90
C LEU A 119 4.71 16.81 -1.56
N PRO A 120 4.49 15.65 -0.93
CA PRO A 120 4.23 15.59 0.50
C PRO A 120 5.21 16.46 1.30
N PRO A 121 4.75 17.17 2.35
CA PRO A 121 5.61 18.04 3.14
C PRO A 121 6.70 17.25 3.88
N ALA A 122 7.73 17.95 4.36
CA ALA A 122 8.93 17.29 4.90
C ALA A 122 8.70 16.60 6.26
N ASP A 123 7.74 17.10 7.04
CA ASP A 123 7.30 16.51 8.31
C ASP A 123 6.47 15.22 8.10
N MET A 124 5.86 15.06 6.92
CA MET A 124 5.12 13.87 6.56
C MET A 124 5.30 13.47 5.08
N LYS A 125 6.44 12.80 4.81
CA LYS A 125 6.89 12.45 3.45
C LYS A 125 5.99 11.45 2.72
N MET A 126 5.14 10.70 3.45
CA MET A 126 4.24 9.67 2.91
C MET A 126 4.97 8.71 1.95
N VAL A 127 6.09 8.13 2.36
CA VAL A 127 6.97 7.33 1.48
C VAL A 127 6.26 6.08 0.96
N PHE A 128 6.24 5.87 -0.35
CA PHE A 128 5.76 4.64 -0.99
C PHE A 128 6.91 3.78 -1.51
N GLU A 129 7.97 4.42 -2.02
CA GLU A 129 9.16 3.73 -2.53
C GLU A 129 9.71 2.72 -1.53
N GLY A 130 9.83 1.47 -1.97
CA GLY A 130 10.38 0.36 -1.17
C GLY A 130 9.45 -0.18 -0.07
N LYS A 131 8.23 0.32 0.08
CA LYS A 131 7.25 -0.24 1.03
C LYS A 131 6.68 -1.55 0.54
N SER A 132 6.56 -2.54 1.44
CA SER A 132 5.74 -3.73 1.17
C SER A 132 4.24 -3.37 1.14
N PRO A 133 3.38 -4.24 0.58
CA PRO A 133 1.92 -4.05 0.65
C PRO A 133 1.42 -3.80 2.08
N ARG A 134 1.86 -4.62 3.03
CA ARG A 134 1.49 -4.47 4.43
C ARG A 134 1.93 -3.14 5.02
N GLU A 135 3.19 -2.76 4.81
CA GLU A 135 3.72 -1.51 5.35
C GLU A 135 2.97 -0.29 4.80
N LEU A 136 2.64 -0.32 3.50
CA LEU A 136 1.90 0.74 2.86
C LEU A 136 0.46 0.81 3.35
N ALA A 137 -0.25 -0.32 3.45
CA ALA A 137 -1.61 -0.37 4.00
C ALA A 137 -1.67 0.25 5.41
N LEU A 138 -0.75 -0.16 6.29
CA LEU A 138 -0.66 0.36 7.66
C LEU A 138 -0.27 1.83 7.70
N GLN A 139 0.50 2.33 6.72
CA GLN A 139 0.85 3.75 6.63
C GLN A 139 -0.35 4.61 6.24
N LEU A 140 -1.12 4.16 5.26
CA LEU A 140 -2.22 4.94 4.68
C LEU A 140 -3.37 5.16 5.67
N VAL A 141 -3.59 4.23 6.60
CA VAL A 141 -4.65 4.32 7.62
C VAL A 141 -4.23 5.03 8.90
N ASP A 142 -2.97 5.44 9.01
CA ASP A 142 -2.41 6.05 10.22
C ASP A 142 -2.36 7.59 10.06
N PRO A 143 -3.18 8.35 10.81
CA PRO A 143 -3.22 9.81 10.72
C PRO A 143 -1.87 10.50 10.98
N GLU A 144 -0.98 9.87 11.74
CA GLU A 144 0.36 10.38 12.01
C GLU A 144 1.32 10.20 10.81
N ARG A 145 0.88 9.48 9.77
CA ARG A 145 1.71 9.13 8.60
C ARG A 145 1.04 9.29 7.23
N ASN A 146 -0.23 9.71 7.15
CA ASN A 146 -1.03 9.80 5.90
C ASN A 146 -1.50 11.22 5.49
N GLY A 147 -0.95 12.23 6.15
CA GLY A 147 -1.31 13.64 6.02
C GLY A 147 -2.45 14.06 6.95
N HIS A 148 -2.53 13.46 8.16
CA HIS A 148 -3.57 13.74 9.15
C HIS A 148 -5.00 13.46 8.67
N LYS A 149 -5.17 12.52 7.74
CA LYS A 149 -6.46 12.14 7.20
C LYS A 149 -7.09 11.07 8.08
N ASP A 150 -8.31 11.33 8.52
CA ASP A 150 -9.19 10.27 9.01
C ASP A 150 -9.72 9.42 7.84
N MET A 151 -10.54 8.40 8.12
CA MET A 151 -11.03 7.49 7.08
C MET A 151 -11.93 8.17 6.05
N GLU A 152 -12.72 9.18 6.44
CA GLU A 152 -13.60 9.88 5.51
C GLU A 152 -12.80 10.82 4.60
N ALA A 153 -11.82 11.53 5.17
CA ALA A 153 -10.86 12.31 4.40
C ALA A 153 -10.02 11.42 3.48
N LEU A 154 -9.66 10.21 3.91
CA LEU A 154 -8.92 9.25 3.11
C LEU A 154 -9.75 8.74 1.91
N LYS A 155 -11.05 8.47 2.09
CA LYS A 155 -11.97 8.16 0.98
C LYS A 155 -12.04 9.31 -0.02
N ALA A 156 -12.20 10.54 0.48
CA ALA A 156 -12.28 11.74 -0.35
C ALA A 156 -10.96 12.03 -1.09
N HIS A 157 -9.81 11.62 -0.53
CA HIS A 157 -8.49 11.90 -1.11
C HIS A 157 -8.29 11.33 -2.52
N ALA A 158 -8.97 10.23 -2.87
CA ALA A 158 -8.93 9.71 -4.24
C ALA A 158 -9.47 10.73 -5.27
N ASP A 159 -10.30 11.68 -4.83
CA ASP A 159 -10.84 12.74 -5.70
C ASP A 159 -9.96 13.98 -5.83
N ASP A 160 -8.84 14.07 -5.10
CA ASP A 160 -7.95 15.22 -5.11
C ASP A 160 -7.39 15.50 -6.51
N GLY A 161 -7.36 16.77 -6.90
CA GLY A 161 -6.93 17.19 -8.24
C GLY A 161 -5.52 16.74 -8.58
N LEU A 162 -4.57 16.86 -7.64
CA LEU A 162 -3.19 16.42 -7.85
C LEU A 162 -3.05 14.90 -7.95
N VAL A 163 -3.93 14.14 -7.28
CA VAL A 163 -3.97 12.67 -7.40
C VAL A 163 -4.47 12.29 -8.80
N LYS A 164 -5.55 12.92 -9.26
CA LYS A 164 -6.13 12.68 -10.60
C LYS A 164 -5.16 12.97 -11.74
N GLU A 165 -4.23 13.92 -11.56
CA GLU A 165 -3.20 14.18 -12.57
C GLU A 165 -2.37 12.94 -12.92
N GLY A 166 -2.27 11.96 -12.03
CA GLY A 166 -1.62 10.67 -12.34
C GLY A 166 -2.13 10.01 -13.63
N TRP A 167 -3.37 10.30 -14.05
CA TRP A 167 -3.99 9.78 -15.28
C TRP A 167 -4.06 10.81 -16.43
N THR A 168 -3.79 12.10 -16.19
CA THR A 168 -3.98 13.19 -17.17
C THR A 168 -2.73 14.01 -17.49
N MET A 169 -1.57 13.69 -16.89
CA MET A 169 -0.29 14.39 -17.09
C MET A 169 0.22 14.48 -18.55
N GLY A 170 -0.40 13.79 -19.49
CA GLY A 170 -0.14 13.88 -20.93
C GLY A 170 1.24 13.36 -21.37
N GLY A 171 1.57 13.64 -22.63
CA GLY A 171 2.77 13.11 -23.29
C GLY A 171 2.76 11.59 -23.43
N ASP A 172 3.93 10.99 -23.60
CA ASP A 172 4.10 9.54 -23.77
C ASP A 172 4.35 8.80 -22.43
N ARG A 173 3.93 9.40 -21.31
CA ARG A 173 4.12 8.83 -19.97
C ARG A 173 3.20 7.64 -19.78
N ALA A 174 3.71 6.54 -19.24
CA ALA A 174 2.86 5.41 -18.89
C ALA A 174 1.81 5.82 -17.85
N LEU A 175 0.55 5.47 -18.13
CA LEU A 175 -0.56 5.60 -17.18
C LEU A 175 -0.41 4.58 -16.04
N PRO A 176 -1.11 4.79 -14.90
CA PRO A 176 -1.23 3.76 -13.89
C PRO A 176 -1.82 2.46 -14.46
N PRO A 177 -1.56 1.30 -13.83
CA PRO A 177 -1.99 0.00 -14.36
C PRO A 177 -3.51 -0.23 -14.35
N LEU A 178 -4.26 0.64 -13.70
CA LEU A 178 -5.72 0.65 -13.63
C LEU A 178 -6.23 2.03 -14.06
N SER A 179 -7.45 2.06 -14.60
CA SER A 179 -8.17 3.30 -14.81
C SER A 179 -8.41 4.02 -13.49
N TYR A 180 -8.71 5.33 -13.55
CA TYR A 180 -9.03 6.10 -12.37
C TYR A 180 -10.27 5.54 -11.66
N GLU A 181 -11.28 5.11 -12.43
CA GLU A 181 -12.52 4.55 -11.94
C GLU A 181 -12.28 3.23 -11.20
N GLU A 182 -11.51 2.30 -11.78
CA GLU A 182 -11.15 1.03 -11.15
C GLU A 182 -10.31 1.25 -9.88
N PHE A 183 -9.35 2.18 -9.92
CA PHE A 183 -8.57 2.55 -8.74
C PHE A 183 -9.46 3.09 -7.61
N LYS A 184 -10.38 4.00 -7.93
CA LYS A 184 -11.29 4.59 -6.95
C LYS A 184 -12.22 3.55 -6.35
N GLU A 185 -12.74 2.63 -7.16
CA GLU A 185 -13.57 1.53 -6.69
C GLU A 185 -12.80 0.61 -5.73
N ALA A 186 -11.57 0.23 -6.09
CA ALA A 186 -10.71 -0.58 -5.22
C ALA A 186 -10.35 0.16 -3.92
N TRP A 187 -10.05 1.46 -4.00
CA TRP A 187 -9.75 2.30 -2.85
C TRP A 187 -10.90 2.34 -1.84
N LEU A 188 -12.12 2.61 -2.32
CA LEU A 188 -13.31 2.65 -1.49
C LEU A 188 -13.63 1.27 -0.92
N THR A 189 -13.57 0.22 -1.74
CA THR A 189 -13.80 -1.16 -1.31
C THR A 189 -12.83 -1.55 -0.19
N TRP A 190 -11.55 -1.22 -0.32
CA TRP A 190 -10.56 -1.49 0.72
C TRP A 190 -10.93 -0.80 2.04
N ILE A 191 -11.21 0.51 2.01
CA ILE A 191 -11.51 1.30 3.21
C ILE A 191 -12.82 0.87 3.86
N GLU A 192 -13.89 0.69 3.08
CA GLU A 192 -15.23 0.34 3.59
C GLU A 192 -15.28 -1.05 4.21
N ASN A 193 -14.39 -1.95 3.80
CA ASN A 193 -14.27 -3.28 4.36
C ASN A 193 -13.19 -3.38 5.46
N GLY A 194 -12.83 -2.25 6.08
CA GLY A 194 -12.00 -2.21 7.28
C GLY A 194 -10.53 -1.89 7.05
N ALA A 195 -10.14 -1.53 5.82
CA ALA A 195 -8.79 -1.14 5.44
C ALA A 195 -7.71 -2.14 5.93
N VAL A 196 -7.98 -3.43 5.72
CA VAL A 196 -7.17 -4.51 6.27
C VAL A 196 -5.78 -4.51 5.63
N ALA A 197 -4.75 -4.63 6.45
CA ALA A 197 -3.39 -4.86 5.98
C ALA A 197 -3.11 -6.36 5.86
N THR A 198 -2.34 -6.75 4.83
CA THR A 198 -1.89 -8.14 4.67
C THR A 198 -1.09 -8.61 5.89
N ALA A 199 -1.04 -9.93 6.13
CA ALA A 199 -0.28 -10.48 7.24
C ALA A 199 1.24 -10.24 7.09
N GLU A 200 1.74 -10.20 5.84
CA GLU A 200 3.12 -9.94 5.44
C GLU A 200 3.18 -8.89 4.31
#